data_AF-A0A532DGP7-F1
#
_entry.id   AF-A0A532DGP7-F1
#
_cell.length_a   1.000
_cell.length_b   1.000
_cell.length_c   1.000
_cell.angle_alpha   90.00
_cell.angle_beta   90.00
_cell.angle_gamma   90.00
#
_symmetry.space_group_name_H-M   'P 1'
#
loop_
_entity.id
_entity.type
_entity.pdbx_description
1 polymer ?
#
loop_
_entity_poly.entity_id
_entity_poly.type
_entity_poly.pdbx_seq_one_letter_code
_entity_poly.pdbx_strand_id
1 'polypeptide(L)' 'MSTQRPITDRILEQLQGSKTCEFDALVASSPEFNSSDIYQEISRLSRAGKIVITRGVGVFSIKQTAVVS' A
#
# COMPACT_ATOMS: atom_id res chain seq x y z
N MET A 1 -14.05 14.65 -10.34
CA MET A 1 -14.01 13.54 -9.35
C MET A 1 -12.92 12.59 -9.81
N SER A 2 -11.82 12.49 -9.06
CA SER A 2 -10.72 11.57 -9.41
C SER A 2 -11.27 10.16 -9.43
N THR A 3 -11.11 9.46 -10.55
CA THR A 3 -11.33 8.01 -10.65
C THR A 3 -10.37 7.33 -9.68
N GLN A 4 -10.82 7.12 -8.44
CA GLN A 4 -10.10 6.29 -7.49
C GLN A 4 -9.99 4.90 -8.11
N ARG A 5 -8.76 4.41 -8.25
CA ARG A 5 -8.52 3.10 -8.83
C ARG A 5 -8.92 2.06 -7.78
N PRO A 6 -9.61 0.98 -8.14
CA PRO A 6 -10.00 -0.08 -7.20
C PRO A 6 -8.83 -0.61 -6.35
N ILE A 7 -7.64 -0.72 -6.95
CA ILE A 7 -6.42 -1.14 -6.26
C ILE A 7 -5.94 -0.14 -5.19
N THR A 8 -6.14 1.16 -5.41
CA THR A 8 -5.79 2.20 -4.44
C THR A 8 -6.63 2.04 -3.18
N ASP A 9 -7.95 1.95 -3.35
CA ASP A 9 -8.89 1.89 -2.23
C ASP A 9 -8.64 0.61 -1.43
N ARG A 10 -8.43 -0.53 -2.10
CA ARG A 10 -8.08 -1.80 -1.45
C ARG A 10 -6.81 -1.71 -0.60
N ILE A 11 -5.73 -1.15 -1.16
CA ILE A 11 -4.47 -0.97 -0.43
C ILE A 11 -4.67 -0.06 0.78
N LEU A 12 -5.39 1.04 0.61
CA LEU A 12 -5.61 1.99 1.70
C LEU A 12 -6.51 1.42 2.80
N GLU A 13 -7.56 0.67 2.45
CA GLU A 13 -8.40 -0.05 3.42
C GLU A 13 -7.59 -1.04 4.26
N GLN A 14 -6.70 -1.81 3.62
CA GLN A 14 -5.85 -2.77 4.34
C GLN A 14 -4.81 -2.10 5.24
N LEU A 15 -4.39 -0.88 4.90
CA LEU A 15 -3.46 -0.09 5.69
C LEU A 15 -4.15 0.84 6.71
N GLN A 16 -5.50 0.89 6.75
CA GLN A 16 -6.23 1.71 7.72
C GLN A 16 -5.90 1.31 9.17
N GLY A 17 -5.87 2.31 10.05
CA GLY A 17 -5.63 2.09 11.49
C GLY A 17 -4.15 1.99 11.90
N SER A 18 -3.23 2.54 11.11
CA SER A 18 -1.78 2.59 11.41
C SER A 18 -1.07 1.24 11.47
N LYS A 19 -1.68 0.18 10.90
CA LYS A 19 -1.05 -1.13 10.80
C LYS A 19 0.11 -1.06 9.80
N THR A 20 1.26 -1.56 10.24
CA THR A 20 2.36 -1.88 9.32
C THR A 20 2.02 -3.22 8.67
N CYS A 21 2.05 -3.29 7.35
CA CYS A 21 1.72 -4.48 6.58
C CYS A 21 2.92 -4.87 5.70
N GLU A 22 3.32 -6.13 5.73
CA GLU A 22 4.33 -6.65 4.80
C GLU A 22 3.74 -6.76 3.38
N PHE A 23 4.58 -6.56 2.36
CA PHE A 23 4.13 -6.67 0.97
C PHE A 23 3.51 -8.02 0.63
N ASP A 24 4.12 -9.12 1.06
CA ASP A 24 3.60 -10.46 0.79
C ASP A 24 2.22 -10.67 1.42
N ALA A 25 2.00 -10.09 2.60
CA ALA A 25 0.70 -10.12 3.25
C ALA A 25 -0.34 -9.30 2.46
N LEU A 26 0.04 -8.11 1.96
CA LEU A 26 -0.81 -7.25 1.12
C LEU A 26 -1.20 -7.92 -0.20
N VAL A 27 -0.28 -8.66 -0.82
CA VAL A 27 -0.53 -9.47 -2.03
C VAL A 27 -1.46 -10.63 -1.70
N ALA A 28 -1.22 -11.36 -0.60
CA ALA A 28 -2.04 -12.49 -0.19
C ALA A 28 -3.49 -12.10 0.16
N SER A 29 -3.71 -10.91 0.72
CA SER A 29 -5.05 -10.37 1.06
C SER A 29 -5.78 -9.73 -0.12
N SER A 30 -5.12 -9.59 -1.28
CA SER A 30 -5.68 -8.95 -2.47
C SER A 30 -5.50 -9.84 -3.72
N PRO A 31 -6.00 -11.10 -3.70
CA PRO A 31 -5.81 -12.05 -4.80
C PRO A 31 -6.43 -11.60 -6.13
N GLU A 32 -7.32 -10.60 -6.10
CA GLU A 32 -7.91 -9.95 -7.27
C GLU A 32 -6.91 -9.11 -8.09
N PHE A 33 -5.74 -8.77 -7.53
CA PHE A 33 -4.69 -8.00 -8.19
C PHE A 33 -3.40 -8.81 -8.30
N ASN A 34 -2.63 -8.58 -9.37
CA ASN A 34 -1.30 -9.17 -9.47
C ASN A 34 -0.28 -8.39 -8.61
N SER A 35 0.79 -9.07 -8.19
CA SER A 35 1.82 -8.48 -7.32
C SER A 35 2.54 -7.29 -7.97
N SER A 36 2.70 -7.29 -9.30
CA SER A 36 3.31 -6.18 -10.04
C SER A 36 2.47 -4.90 -9.95
N ASP A 37 1.15 -5.00 -10.12
CA ASP A 37 0.22 -3.88 -10.05
C ASP A 37 0.16 -3.32 -8.63
N ILE A 38 0.13 -4.20 -7.62
CA ILE A 38 0.23 -3.80 -6.21
C ILE A 38 1.55 -3.05 -5.99
N TYR A 39 2.68 -3.58 -6.47
CA TYR A 39 3.99 -2.95 -6.33
C TYR A 39 4.07 -1.58 -7.01
N GLN A 40 3.52 -1.45 -8.22
CA GLN A 40 3.47 -0.18 -8.94
C GLN A 40 2.61 0.85 -8.20
N GLU A 41 1.48 0.40 -7.64
CA GLU A 41 0.55 1.26 -6.94
C GLU A 41 1.09 1.73 -5.58
N ILE A 42 1.70 0.85 -4.77
CA ILE A 42 2.38 1.28 -3.54
C ILE A 42 3.56 2.23 -3.84
N SER A 43 4.29 1.99 -4.94
CA SER A 43 5.37 2.87 -5.37
C SER A 43 4.83 4.25 -5.79
N ARG A 44 3.65 4.29 -6.41
CA ARG A 44 2.94 5.53 -6.73
C ARG A 44 2.47 6.25 -5.46
N LEU A 45 1.86 5.54 -4.53
CA LEU A 45 1.36 6.09 -3.25
C LEU A 45 2.49 6.61 -2.36
N SER A 46 3.62 5.91 -2.35
CA SER A 46 4.82 6.33 -1.61
C SER A 46 5.39 7.63 -2.17
N ARG A 47 5.53 7.74 -3.49
CA ARG A 47 5.93 9.00 -4.16
C ARG A 47 4.95 10.14 -3.91
N ALA A 48 3.66 9.83 -3.73
CA ALA A 48 2.63 10.80 -3.38
C ALA A 48 2.57 11.12 -1.86
N GLY A 49 3.47 10.56 -1.05
CA GLY A 49 3.53 10.78 0.40
C GLY A 49 2.38 10.14 1.19
N LYS A 50 1.54 9.31 0.57
CA LYS A 50 0.37 8.70 1.21
C LYS A 50 0.73 7.49 2.08
N ILE A 51 1.82 6.82 1.75
CA ILE A 51 2.35 5.69 2.51
C ILE A 51 3.87 5.79 2.62
N VAL A 52 4.42 5.12 3.62
CA VAL A 52 5.86 4.92 3.82
C VAL A 52 6.17 3.46 3.56
N ILE A 53 7.23 3.21 2.79
CA ILE A 53 7.80 1.88 2.55
C ILE A 53 9.11 1.80 3.35
N THR A 54 9.18 0.87 4.30
CA THR A 54 10.38 0.58 5.07
C THR A 54 11.00 -0.70 4.52
N ARG A 55 12.24 -0.62 4.02
CA ARG A 55 12.95 -1.79 3.50
C ARG A 55 13.64 -2.52 4.66
N GLY A 56 13.26 -3.78 4.89
CA GLY A 56 13.95 -4.72 5.75
C GLY A 56 14.87 -5.64 4.94
N VAL A 57 15.47 -6.62 5.61
CA VAL A 57 16.25 -7.68 4.94
C VAL A 57 15.29 -8.68 4.32
N GLY A 58 15.19 -8.70 3.00
CA GLY A 58 14.37 -9.65 2.24
C GLY A 58 12.86 -9.35 2.21
N VAL A 59 12.38 -8.39 3.00
CA VAL A 59 10.98 -7.96 3.03
C VAL A 59 10.90 -6.43 3.07
N PHE A 60 9.76 -5.87 2.65
CA PHE A 60 9.48 -4.45 2.88
C PHE A 60 8.08 -4.27 3.45
N SER A 61 8.03 -3.41 4.46
CA SER A 61 6.83 -3.12 5.22
C SER A 61 6.25 -1.77 4.80
N ILE A 62 4.92 -1.70 4.82
CA ILE A 62 4.15 -0.63 4.24
C ILE A 62 3.25 -0.08 5.34
N LYS A 63 3.27 1.25 5.51
CA LYS A 63 2.44 1.92 6.51
C LYS A 63 1.81 3.16 5.91
N GLN A 64 0.55 3.45 6.23
CA GLN A 64 -0.05 4.74 5.90
C GLN A 64 0.65 5.88 6.64
N THR A 65 0.96 6.95 5.92
CA THR A 65 1.37 8.21 6.54
C THR A 65 0.15 8.78 7.24
N ALA A 66 0.27 9.11 8.53
CA ALA A 66 -0.78 9.89 9.19
C ALA A 66 -0.95 11.19 8.40
N VAL A 67 -2.15 11.45 7.88
CA VAL A 67 -2.46 12.77 7.31
C VAL A 67 -2.34 13.74 8.48
N VAL A 68 -1.21 14.46 8.55
CA VAL A 68 -1.10 15.63 9.42
C VAL A 68 -2.17 16.58 8.89
N SER A 69 -3.24 16.70 9.67
CA SER A 69 -4.37 17.57 9.38
C SER A 69 -3.97 19.03 9.56
#